data_AF-A0A853FME1-F1
#
_entry.id   AF-A0A853FME1-F1
#
_cell.length_a   1.000
_cell.length_b   1.000
_cell.length_c   1.000
_cell.angle_alpha   90.00
_cell.angle_beta   90.00
_cell.angle_gamma   90.00
#
_symmetry.space_group_name_H-M   'P 1'
#
loop_
_entity.id
_entity.type
_entity.pdbx_description
1 polymer ?
#
loop_
_entity_poly.entity_id
_entity_poly.type
_entity_poly.pdbx_seq_one_letter_code
_entity_poly.pdbx_strand_id
1 'polypeptide(L)' 'MFIDTGPLGPPWGETPRHNCKSCQQPILKHHRVEYVQFPQEGEGAELSGRYHSQCAGPFASIAHALNMLSRLPF' A
#
# COMPACT_ATOMS: atom_id res chain seq x y z
N MET A 1 -25.25 8.85 -24.06
CA MET A 1 -24.44 7.63 -23.93
C MET A 1 -23.14 8.03 -23.25
N PHE A 2 -22.90 7.60 -22.01
CA PHE A 2 -21.65 7.89 -21.30
C PHE A 2 -20.67 6.77 -21.62
N ILE A 3 -19.48 7.11 -22.12
CA ILE A 3 -18.42 6.14 -22.40
C ILE A 3 -17.75 5.87 -21.06
N ASP A 4 -18.00 4.68 -20.53
CA ASP A 4 -17.35 4.16 -19.33
C ASP A 4 -15.87 3.88 -19.67
N THR A 5 -15.00 4.86 -19.43
CA THR A 5 -13.55 4.70 -19.54
C THR A 5 -12.98 4.07 -18.27
N GLY A 6 -13.52 2.92 -17.87
CA GLY A 6 -12.85 2.05 -16.90
C GLY A 6 -11.52 1.58 -17.50
N PRO A 7 -10.42 1.52 -16.73
CA PRO A 7 -9.14 1.04 -17.24
C PRO A 7 -9.33 -0.41 -17.73
N LEU A 8 -9.09 -0.62 -19.02
CA LEU A 8 -9.00 -1.93 -19.64
C LEU A 8 -8.05 -2.78 -18.78
N GLY A 9 -8.60 -3.82 -18.14
CA GLY A 9 -7.83 -4.76 -17.35
C GLY A 9 -6.66 -5.32 -18.16
N PRO A 10 -5.54 -5.69 -17.51
CA PRO A 10 -4.34 -6.09 -18.22
C PRO A 10 -4.62 -7.32 -19.12
N PRO A 11 -3.98 -7.41 -20.30
CA PRO A 11 -4.27 -8.41 -21.34
C PRO A 11 -3.95 -9.87 -20.96
N TRP A 12 -3.48 -10.13 -19.74
CA TRP A 12 -3.03 -11.45 -19.29
C TRP A 12 -3.49 -11.71 -17.85
N GLY A 13 -4.68 -12.29 -17.72
CA GLY A 13 -5.12 -13.31 -16.75
C GLY A 13 -4.61 -13.39 -15.30
N GLU A 14 -3.91 -12.41 -14.73
CA GLU A 14 -3.56 -12.42 -13.31
C GLU A 14 -4.54 -11.57 -12.52
N THR A 15 -5.44 -12.23 -11.80
CA THR A 15 -6.33 -11.58 -10.83
C THR A 15 -5.48 -10.79 -9.84
N PRO A 16 -5.63 -9.45 -9.75
CA PRO A 16 -4.98 -8.66 -8.74
C PRO A 16 -5.32 -9.22 -7.36
N ARG A 17 -4.31 -9.50 -6.53
CA ARG A 17 -4.59 -9.92 -5.14
C ARG A 17 -5.03 -8.72 -4.30
N HIS A 18 -4.37 -7.58 -4.46
CA HIS A 18 -4.69 -6.30 -3.79
C HIS A 18 -4.15 -5.11 -4.60
N ASN A 19 -4.69 -3.91 -4.38
CA ASN A 19 -4.13 -2.66 -4.88
C ASN A 19 -3.03 -2.17 -3.93
N CYS A 20 -2.00 -1.53 -4.50
CA CYS A 20 -0.98 -0.84 -3.72
C CYS A 20 -1.59 0.36 -3.00
N LYS A 21 -1.35 0.47 -1.69
CA LYS A 21 -1.88 1.55 -0.85
C LYS A 21 -1.38 2.94 -1.25
N SER A 22 -0.22 3.04 -1.90
CA SER A 22 0.34 4.31 -2.36
C SER A 22 -0.14 4.71 -3.75
N CYS A 23 0.16 3.91 -4.78
CA CYS A 23 -0.10 4.30 -6.18
C CYS A 23 -1.47 3.84 -6.71
N GLN A 24 -2.24 3.07 -5.91
CA GLN A 24 -3.55 2.51 -6.24
C GLN A 24 -3.55 1.56 -7.45
N GLN A 25 -2.39 1.23 -8.00
CA GLN A 25 -2.27 0.26 -9.08
C GLN A 25 -2.32 -1.18 -8.55
N PRO A 26 -2.82 -2.13 -9.35
CA PRO A 26 -2.80 -3.55 -9.02
C PRO A 26 -1.41 -4.08 -8.65
N ILE A 27 -1.35 -4.93 -7.63
CA ILE A 27 -0.17 -5.76 -7.33
C ILE A 27 -0.35 -7.13 -8.00
N LEU A 28 0.45 -7.37 -9.05
CA LEU A 28 0.50 -8.62 -9.81
C LEU A 28 1.49 -9.61 -9.18
N LYS A 29 1.46 -10.89 -9.58
CA LYS A 29 2.24 -11.95 -8.89
C LYS A 29 3.75 -11.75 -9.02
N HIS A 30 4.20 -11.16 -10.11
CA HIS A 30 5.62 -10.93 -10.40
C HIS A 30 6.17 -9.65 -9.76
N HIS A 31 5.30 -8.79 -9.20
CA HIS A 31 5.75 -7.59 -8.51
C HIS A 31 6.40 -7.96 -7.16
N ARG A 32 7.50 -7.28 -6.82
CA ARG A 32 8.02 -7.31 -5.45
C ARG A 32 7.12 -6.45 -4.55
N VAL A 33 6.77 -7.00 -3.39
CA VAL A 33 5.79 -6.43 -2.47
C VAL A 33 6.39 -6.31 -1.09
N GLU A 34 6.10 -5.19 -0.44
CA GLU A 34 6.41 -4.95 0.96
C GLU A 34 5.12 -4.73 1.75
N TYR A 35 5.11 -5.18 2.99
CA TYR A 35 4.03 -4.94 3.91
C TYR A 35 4.46 -3.90 4.94
N VAL A 36 3.75 -2.78 4.98
CA VAL A 36 4.00 -1.70 5.94
C VAL A 36 2.91 -1.76 7.00
N GLN A 37 3.32 -1.79 8.27
CA GLN A 37 2.43 -1.80 9.42
C GLN A 37 2.57 -0.51 10.20
N PHE A 38 1.48 0.23 10.35
CA PHE A 38 1.37 1.37 11.25
C PHE A 38 0.79 0.93 12.60
N PRO A 39 1.03 1.68 13.69
CA PRO A 39 0.35 1.47 14.96
C PRO A 39 -1.18 1.46 14.78
N GLN A 40 -1.88 0.59 15.53
CA GLN A 40 -3.33 0.41 15.42
C GLN A 40 -4.14 1.59 15.98
N GLU A 41 -3.53 2.41 16.82
CA GLU A 41 -4.19 3.56 17.44
C GLU A 41 -4.02 4.80 16.55
N GLY A 42 -5.13 5.27 15.98
CA GLY A 42 -5.20 6.48 15.15
C GLY A 42 -5.43 6.23 13.64
N GLU A 43 -5.50 7.33 12.88
CA GLU A 43 -5.81 7.32 11.43
C GLU A 43 -4.76 6.58 10.58
N GLY A 44 -3.55 6.35 11.12
CA GLY A 44 -2.48 5.63 10.44
C GLY A 44 -2.78 4.15 10.16
N ALA A 45 -3.73 3.55 10.89
CA ALA A 45 -4.08 2.14 10.70
C ALA A 45 -4.53 1.83 9.26
N GLU A 46 -5.22 2.77 8.60
CA GLU A 46 -5.71 2.63 7.22
C GLU A 46 -4.58 2.59 6.17
N LEU A 47 -3.42 3.15 6.52
CA LEU A 47 -2.21 3.13 5.70
C LEU A 47 -1.45 1.80 5.82
N SER A 48 -1.81 0.95 6.77
CA SER A 48 -1.23 -0.40 6.87
C SER A 48 -1.67 -1.25 5.68
N GLY A 49 -0.74 -2.00 5.09
CA GLY A 49 -1.07 -2.85 3.95
C GLY A 49 0.10 -3.16 3.03
N ARG A 50 -0.25 -3.64 1.84
CA ARG A 50 0.69 -4.04 0.80
C ARG A 50 1.01 -2.87 -0.12
N TYR A 51 2.28 -2.73 -0.43
CA TYR A 51 2.85 -1.75 -1.34
C TYR A 51 3.73 -2.45 -2.36
N HIS A 52 3.86 -1.91 -3.58
CA HIS A 52 5.02 -2.25 -4.41
C HIS A 52 6.29 -1.85 -3.66
N SER A 53 7.37 -2.63 -3.76
CA SER A 53 8.64 -2.30 -3.09
C SER A 53 9.11 -0.87 -3.35
N GLN A 54 8.94 -0.37 -4.58
CA GLN A 54 9.32 1.00 -4.93
C GLN A 54 8.43 2.07 -4.26
N CYS A 55 7.18 1.74 -3.96
CA CYS A 55 6.24 2.66 -3.30
C CYS A 55 6.33 2.62 -1.77
N ALA A 56 6.93 1.56 -1.21
CA ALA A 56 6.91 1.30 0.23
C ALA A 56 7.82 2.25 1.03
N GLY A 57 8.95 2.69 0.45
CA GLY A 57 10.03 3.40 1.16
C GLY A 57 9.58 4.57 2.04
N PRO A 58 8.81 5.55 1.52
CA PRO A 58 8.32 6.67 2.32
C PRO A 58 7.45 6.22 3.49
N PHE A 59 6.52 5.30 3.25
CA PHE A 59 5.57 4.82 4.26
C PHE A 59 6.25 3.95 5.32
N ALA A 60 7.20 3.11 4.92
CA ALA A 60 8.02 2.31 5.83
C ALA A 60 8.83 3.20 6.78
N SER A 61 9.40 4.29 6.26
CA SER A 61 10.17 5.25 7.05
C SER A 61 9.29 5.96 8.09
N ILE A 62 8.08 6.39 7.69
CA ILE A 62 7.12 7.03 8.61
C ILE A 62 6.64 6.04 9.67
N ALA A 63 6.25 4.83 9.27
CA ALA A 63 5.82 3.79 10.21
C ALA A 63 6.91 3.47 11.23
N HIS A 64 8.17 3.41 10.79
CA HIS A 64 9.31 3.22 11.67
C HIS A 64 9.47 4.37 12.67
N ALA A 65 9.44 5.62 12.19
CA ALA A 65 9.55 6.81 13.04
C ALA A 65 8.42 6.88 14.09
N LEU A 66 7.18 6.63 13.69
CA LEU A 66 6.03 6.60 14.61
C LEU A 66 6.17 5.52 15.67
N ASN A 67 6.62 4.32 15.30
CA ASN A 67 6.88 3.25 16.26
C ASN A 67 8.05 3.57 17.21
N MET A 68 9.01 4.41 16.82
CA MET A 68 10.03 4.89 17.76
C MET A 68 9.45 5.90 18.75
N LEU A 69 8.63 6.84 18.26
CA LEU A 69 8.00 7.87 19.09
C LEU A 69 7.01 7.29 20.10
N SER A 70 6.23 6.28 19.71
CA SER A 70 5.25 5.63 20.60
C SER A 70 5.88 4.88 21.78
N ARG A 71 7.19 4.62 21.73
CA ARG A 71 7.94 3.95 22.80
C ARG A 71 8.53 4.92 23.82
N LEU A 72 8.45 6.23 23.57
CA LEU A 72 8.93 7.23 24.51
C LEU A 72 7.84 7.49 25.55
N PRO A 73 8.15 7.38 26.86
CA PRO A 73 7.23 7.83 27.89
C PRO A 73 7.15 9.36 27.85
N PHE A 74 5.93 9.89 27.69
CA PHE A 74 5.63 11.32 27.85
C PHE A 74 5.33 11.64 29.31
#